data_AF-A0AAP5YBY3-F1
#
_entry.id   AF-A0AAP5YBY3-F1
#
_cell.length_a   1.000
_cell.length_b   1.000
_cell.length_c   1.000
_cell.angle_alpha   90.00
_cell.angle_beta   90.00
_cell.angle_gamma   90.00
#
_symmetry.space_group_name_H-M   'P 1'
#
loop_
_entity.id
_entity.type
_entity.pdbx_description
1 polymer ?
#
loop_
_entity_poly.entity_id
_entity_poly.type
_entity_poly.pdbx_seq_one_letter_code
_entity_poly.pdbx_strand_id
1 'polypeptide(L)'
;MYKIISLLILILFSFNTFASQEYACVKYQRKDYSWGDSYKVPATIVSGDAINEATKSYKYHSWSNYAVVEWPNGGYSALELPSYYDDLSSMFSYIDTKDQNGRTYRIKQAPSYGQCY
;
A
#
# COMPACT_ATOMS: atom_id res chain seq x y z
N MET A 1 15.91 -4.10 45.63
CA MET A 1 14.64 -3.45 45.25
C MET A 1 14.76 -2.52 44.04
N TYR A 2 15.78 -1.65 43.96
CA TYR A 2 15.94 -0.66 42.87
C TYR A 2 16.00 -1.29 41.45
N LYS A 3 16.63 -2.47 41.32
CA LYS A 3 16.71 -3.22 40.05
C LYS A 3 15.35 -3.65 39.48
N ILE A 4 14.38 -3.98 40.35
CA ILE A 4 13.03 -4.38 39.93
C ILE A 4 12.23 -3.14 39.50
N ILE A 5 12.42 -2.01 40.20
CA ILE A 5 11.80 -0.73 39.86
C ILE A 5 12.32 -0.21 38.50
N SER A 6 13.62 -0.34 38.23
CA SER A 6 14.20 0.01 36.92
C SER A 6 13.65 -0.84 35.78
N LEU A 7 13.37 -2.13 36.02
CA LEU A 7 12.78 -3.03 35.02
C LEU A 7 11.31 -2.67 34.71
N LEU A 8 10.56 -2.28 35.74
CA LEU A 8 9.16 -1.88 35.61
C LEU A 8 9.00 -0.57 34.82
N ILE A 9 9.96 0.37 35.00
CA ILE A 9 10.00 1.64 34.27
C ILE A 9 10.30 1.42 32.78
N LEU A 10 11.14 0.43 32.42
CA LEU A 10 11.47 0.15 31.02
C LEU A 10 10.26 -0.37 30.20
N ILE A 11 9.37 -1.13 30.84
CA ILE A 11 8.18 -1.70 30.19
C ILE A 11 7.13 -0.61 29.89
N LEU A 12 7.07 0.45 30.71
CA LEU A 12 6.16 1.58 30.52
C LEU A 12 6.53 2.48 29.32
N PHE A 13 7.74 2.34 28.77
CA PHE A 13 8.19 3.04 27.57
C PHE A 13 8.01 2.23 26.27
N SER A 14 7.19 1.18 26.29
CA SER A 14 6.77 0.48 25.07
C SER A 14 5.81 1.38 24.28
N PHE A 15 6.35 2.32 23.51
CA PHE A 15 5.58 3.24 22.69
C PHE A 15 4.76 2.46 21.66
N ASN A 16 3.44 2.68 21.64
CA ASN A 16 2.58 2.21 20.57
C ASN A 16 2.89 3.04 19.32
N THR A 17 3.61 2.44 18.36
CA THR A 17 3.75 3.03 17.03
C THR A 17 2.45 2.79 16.27
N PHE A 18 1.60 3.80 16.17
CA PHE A 18 0.45 3.76 15.26
C PHE A 18 0.93 4.12 13.85
N ALA A 19 1.13 3.12 13.01
CA ALA A 19 1.27 3.36 11.58
C ALA A 19 -0.11 3.82 11.06
N SER A 20 -0.18 5.06 10.57
CA SER A 20 -1.38 5.55 9.89
C SER A 20 -1.58 4.73 8.62
N GLN A 21 -2.65 3.95 8.56
CA GLN A 21 -2.98 3.17 7.37
C GLN A 21 -3.55 4.10 6.30
N GLU A 22 -2.85 4.22 5.19
CA GLU A 22 -3.32 5.00 4.05
C GLU A 22 -4.34 4.20 3.23
N TYR A 23 -5.17 4.92 2.49
CA TYR A 23 -6.18 4.34 1.62
C TYR A 23 -5.99 4.85 0.20
N ALA A 24 -6.22 3.97 -0.76
CA ALA A 24 -6.22 4.29 -2.19
C ALA A 24 -7.60 4.05 -2.80
N CYS A 25 -7.94 4.85 -3.81
CA CYS A 25 -9.03 4.54 -4.71
C CYS A 25 -8.49 3.73 -5.89
N VAL A 26 -8.97 2.50 -6.04
CA VAL A 26 -8.50 1.57 -7.07
C VAL A 26 -9.64 1.14 -7.99
N LYS A 27 -9.38 1.11 -9.31
CA LYS A 27 -10.31 0.62 -10.33
C LYS A 27 -9.63 -0.46 -11.17
N TYR A 28 -10.29 -1.59 -11.36
CA TYR A 28 -9.83 -2.63 -12.28
C TYR A 28 -10.28 -2.34 -13.71
N GLN A 29 -9.41 -2.61 -14.69
CA GLN A 29 -9.79 -2.55 -16.11
C GLN A 29 -10.49 -3.86 -16.52
N ARG A 30 -11.74 -3.75 -16.99
CA ARG A 30 -12.50 -4.89 -17.52
C ARG A 30 -11.95 -5.32 -18.88
N LYS A 31 -12.38 -6.50 -19.35
CA LYS A 31 -11.95 -7.08 -20.63
C LYS A 31 -12.33 -6.25 -21.85
N ASP A 32 -13.40 -5.46 -21.74
CA ASP A 32 -13.85 -4.52 -22.78
C ASP A 32 -13.13 -3.17 -22.72
N TYR A 33 -12.01 -3.08 -21.98
CA TYR A 33 -11.21 -1.88 -21.72
C TYR A 33 -11.92 -0.79 -20.90
N SER A 34 -13.16 -1.02 -20.46
CA SER A 34 -13.85 -0.10 -19.55
C SER A 34 -13.32 -0.20 -18.12
N TRP A 35 -13.50 0.87 -17.35
CA TRP A 35 -13.15 0.88 -15.93
C TRP A 35 -14.30 0.33 -15.09
N GLY A 36 -13.96 -0.56 -14.16
CA GLY A 36 -14.87 -1.05 -13.14
C GLY A 36 -15.17 0.00 -12.07
N ASP A 37 -15.89 -0.44 -11.04
CA ASP A 37 -16.19 0.37 -9.87
C ASP A 37 -14.91 0.77 -9.13
N SER A 38 -14.98 1.89 -8.41
CA SER A 38 -13.87 2.34 -7.58
C SER A 38 -13.99 1.83 -6.17
N TYR A 39 -12.95 1.15 -5.70
CA TYR A 39 -12.88 0.62 -4.36
C TYR A 39 -11.92 1.46 -3.51
N LYS A 40 -12.38 1.88 -2.33
CA LYS A 40 -11.52 2.43 -1.29
C LYS A 40 -10.89 1.26 -0.54
N VAL A 41 -9.59 1.07 -0.70
CA VAL A 41 -8.85 -0.06 -0.13
C VAL A 41 -7.67 0.42 0.69
N PRO A 42 -7.31 -0.26 1.79
CA PRO A 42 -6.04 -0.02 2.48
C PRO A 42 -4.88 -0.21 1.51
N ALA A 43 -3.90 0.66 1.60
CA ALA A 43 -2.73 0.65 0.74
C ALA A 43 -1.47 1.02 1.51
N THR A 44 -0.35 0.41 1.14
CA THR A 44 0.97 0.73 1.71
C THR A 44 1.98 0.81 0.58
N ILE A 45 2.79 1.86 0.58
CA ILE A 45 3.89 2.00 -0.37
C ILE A 45 5.09 1.22 0.14
N VAL A 46 5.60 0.31 -0.69
CA VAL A 46 6.74 -0.56 -0.37
C VAL A 46 7.67 -0.61 -1.57
N SER A 47 8.98 -0.58 -1.35
CA SER A 47 9.95 -0.75 -2.44
C SER A 47 9.91 -2.17 -3.00
N GLY A 48 10.16 -2.31 -4.30
CA GLY A 48 10.23 -3.62 -4.95
C GLY A 48 11.28 -4.53 -4.31
N ASP A 49 12.41 -3.97 -3.86
CA ASP A 49 13.44 -4.70 -3.11
C ASP A 49 12.91 -5.31 -1.82
N ALA A 50 12.15 -4.54 -1.02
CA ALA A 50 11.59 -5.05 0.22
C ALA A 50 10.57 -6.17 -0.03
N ILE A 51 9.77 -6.07 -1.11
CA ILE A 51 8.84 -7.14 -1.49
C ILE A 51 9.61 -8.38 -1.95
N ASN A 52 10.63 -8.23 -2.79
CA ASN A 52 11.49 -9.33 -3.24
C ASN A 52 12.16 -10.04 -2.06
N GLU A 53 12.71 -9.28 -1.10
CA GLU A 53 13.35 -9.82 0.09
C GLU A 53 12.36 -10.62 0.96
N ALA A 54 11.16 -10.07 1.18
CA ALA A 54 10.11 -10.69 1.98
C ALA A 54 9.54 -11.95 1.32
N THR A 55 9.42 -11.95 -0.01
CA THR A 55 8.82 -13.06 -0.79
C THR A 55 9.84 -14.05 -1.33
N LYS A 56 11.15 -13.80 -1.14
CA LYS A 56 12.25 -14.57 -1.74
C LYS A 56 12.08 -14.72 -3.25
N SER A 57 11.75 -13.63 -3.92
CA SER A 57 11.54 -13.56 -5.37
C SER A 57 12.32 -12.42 -6.02
N TYR A 58 12.33 -12.37 -7.35
CA TYR A 58 12.87 -11.25 -8.15
C TYR A 58 11.82 -10.68 -9.10
N LYS A 59 10.54 -10.85 -8.76
CA LYS A 59 9.41 -10.50 -9.62
C LYS A 59 9.16 -8.99 -9.67
N TYR A 60 9.60 -8.27 -8.66
CA TYR A 60 9.38 -6.83 -8.51
C TYR A 60 10.63 -6.07 -8.93
N HIS A 61 10.49 -5.02 -9.73
CA HIS A 61 11.60 -4.13 -10.06
C HIS A 61 12.13 -3.46 -8.79
N SER A 62 13.40 -3.68 -8.48
CA SER A 62 14.07 -3.20 -7.27
C SER A 62 14.06 -1.67 -7.14
N TRP A 63 14.15 -0.99 -8.28
CA TRP A 63 14.16 0.48 -8.39
C TRP A 63 12.75 1.13 -8.43
N SER A 64 11.68 0.33 -8.34
CA SER A 64 10.29 0.83 -8.36
C SER A 64 9.65 0.72 -6.97
N ASN A 65 8.76 1.65 -6.67
CA ASN A 65 7.84 1.54 -5.54
C ASN A 65 6.55 0.85 -5.97
N TYR A 66 5.87 0.21 -5.03
CA TYR A 66 4.59 -0.48 -5.25
C TYR A 66 3.58 -0.04 -4.21
N ALA A 67 2.36 0.27 -4.66
CA ALA A 67 1.21 0.33 -3.77
C ALA A 67 0.69 -1.10 -3.55
N VAL A 68 0.98 -1.67 -2.37
CA VAL A 68 0.43 -2.95 -1.94
C VAL A 68 -0.97 -2.68 -1.39
N VAL A 69 -1.99 -3.09 -2.14
CA VAL A 69 -3.39 -2.89 -1.79
C VAL A 69 -4.00 -4.17 -1.22
N GLU A 70 -4.79 -4.03 -0.16
CA GLU A 70 -5.48 -5.13 0.51
C GLU A 70 -6.95 -5.18 0.08
N TRP A 71 -7.40 -6.30 -0.46
CA TRP A 71 -8.76 -6.45 -0.94
C TRP A 71 -9.73 -6.87 0.18
N PRO A 72 -10.99 -6.38 0.21
CA PRO A 72 -11.95 -6.71 1.27
C PRO A 72 -12.27 -8.21 1.40
N ASN A 73 -12.14 -8.97 0.31
CA ASN A 73 -12.34 -10.43 0.28
C ASN A 73 -11.05 -11.22 0.55
N GLY A 74 -9.99 -10.54 0.99
CA GLY A 74 -8.67 -11.11 1.22
C GLY A 74 -7.78 -11.09 -0.02
N GLY A 75 -6.47 -11.17 0.22
CA GLY A 75 -5.43 -11.14 -0.81
C GLY A 75 -4.91 -9.73 -1.08
N TYR A 76 -3.78 -9.69 -1.79
CA TYR A 76 -3.03 -8.47 -2.04
C TYR A 76 -2.69 -8.33 -3.52
N SER A 77 -2.72 -7.09 -4.00
CA SER A 77 -2.14 -6.70 -5.28
C SER A 77 -1.03 -5.68 -5.05
N ALA A 78 0.11 -5.90 -5.66
CA ALA A 78 1.22 -4.95 -5.65
C ALA A 78 1.20 -4.21 -6.97
N LEU A 79 0.79 -2.95 -6.93
CA LEU A 79 0.60 -2.09 -8.10
C LEU A 79 1.86 -1.25 -8.31
N GLU A 80 2.57 -1.46 -9.41
CA GLU A 80 3.82 -0.76 -9.69
C GLU A 80 3.58 0.74 -9.90
N LEU A 81 4.28 1.58 -9.15
CA LEU A 81 4.18 3.03 -9.26
C LEU A 81 5.32 3.59 -10.11
N PRO A 82 5.06 4.66 -10.88
CA PRO A 82 6.13 5.46 -11.46
C PRO A 82 7.12 5.93 -10.38
N SER A 83 8.40 5.99 -10.73
CA SER A 83 9.51 6.24 -9.79
C SER A 83 9.49 7.59 -9.07
N TYR A 84 8.59 8.49 -9.43
CA TYR A 84 8.42 9.80 -8.78
C TYR A 84 7.32 9.80 -7.71
N TYR A 85 6.67 8.66 -7.47
CA TYR A 85 5.72 8.49 -6.37
C TYR A 85 6.35 7.69 -5.23
N ASP A 86 6.69 8.40 -4.15
CA ASP A 86 7.21 7.81 -2.90
C ASP A 86 6.11 7.61 -1.85
N ASP A 87 4.95 8.22 -2.03
CA ASP A 87 3.78 8.12 -1.17
C ASP A 87 2.48 8.23 -1.97
N LEU A 88 1.34 7.90 -1.34
CA LEU A 88 0.03 8.12 -1.96
C LEU A 88 -0.39 9.60 -1.94
N SER A 89 0.20 10.42 -1.06
CA SER A 89 -0.22 11.81 -0.83
C SER A 89 -0.07 12.73 -2.05
N SER A 90 0.82 12.37 -2.96
CA SER A 90 1.06 13.08 -4.22
C SER A 90 0.16 12.60 -5.38
N MET A 91 -0.63 11.54 -5.18
CA MET A 91 -1.44 10.90 -6.23
C MET A 91 -2.88 11.44 -6.28
N PHE A 92 -3.07 12.72 -6.59
CA PHE A 92 -4.41 13.33 -6.60
C PHE A 92 -5.30 12.90 -7.78
N SER A 93 -4.70 12.47 -8.89
CA SER A 93 -5.38 11.99 -10.09
C SER A 93 -5.13 10.50 -10.30
N TYR A 94 -6.04 9.83 -11.02
CA TYR A 94 -5.84 8.43 -11.39
C TYR A 94 -4.65 8.29 -12.33
N ILE A 95 -3.75 7.39 -11.98
CA ILE A 95 -2.70 6.89 -12.88
C ILE A 95 -3.00 5.45 -13.25
N ASP A 96 -2.59 5.05 -14.46
CA ASP A 96 -2.64 3.66 -14.91
C ASP A 96 -1.42 2.89 -14.38
N THR A 97 -1.65 1.69 -13.86
CA THR A 97 -0.64 0.81 -13.26
C THR A 97 -0.96 -0.66 -13.58
N LYS A 98 -0.01 -1.56 -13.31
CA LYS A 98 -0.18 -3.00 -13.42
C LYS A 98 0.14 -3.69 -12.10
N ASP A 99 -0.61 -4.74 -11.80
CA ASP A 99 -0.28 -5.62 -10.68
C ASP A 99 0.79 -6.65 -11.06
N GLN A 100 1.24 -7.42 -10.06
CA GLN A 100 2.20 -8.50 -10.22
C GLN A 100 1.76 -9.58 -11.23
N ASN A 101 0.49 -9.65 -11.63
CA ASN A 101 -0.02 -10.63 -12.59
C ASN A 101 -0.30 -9.99 -13.96
N GLY A 102 0.14 -8.75 -14.19
CA GLY A 102 -0.05 -8.01 -15.43
C GLY A 102 -1.46 -7.47 -15.64
N ARG A 103 -2.32 -7.49 -14.62
CA ARG A 103 -3.66 -6.91 -14.68
C ARG A 103 -3.55 -5.39 -14.55
N THR A 104 -4.32 -4.67 -15.36
CA THR A 104 -4.29 -3.20 -15.40
C THR A 104 -5.29 -2.61 -14.40
N TYR A 105 -4.83 -1.60 -13.67
CA TYR A 105 -5.63 -0.84 -12.71
C TYR A 105 -5.41 0.65 -12.88
N ARG A 106 -6.34 1.42 -12.32
CA ARG A 106 -6.13 2.82 -11.97
C ARG A 106 -6.05 2.97 -10.47
N ILE A 107 -5.14 3.84 -10.02
CA ILE A 107 -4.96 4.16 -8.61
C ILE A 107 -4.79 5.66 -8.40
N LYS A 108 -5.36 6.18 -7.31
CA LYS A 108 -5.10 7.52 -6.75
C LYS A 108 -5.21 7.48 -5.23
N GLN A 109 -4.78 8.53 -4.56
CA GLN A 109 -5.06 8.74 -3.14
C GLN A 109 -6.57 8.70 -2.86
N ALA A 110 -6.99 7.97 -1.83
CA ALA A 110 -8.37 8.07 -1.37
C ALA A 110 -8.63 9.39 -0.64
N PRO A 111 -9.83 9.97 -0.77
CA PRO A 111 -10.21 11.10 0.07
C PRO A 111 -10.26 10.66 1.55
N SER A 112 -9.91 11.57 2.45
CA SER A 112 -9.93 11.34 3.90
C SER A 112 -11.33 10.95 4.40
N TYR A 113 -12.38 11.52 3.80
CA TYR A 113 -13.77 11.16 4.04
C TYR A 113 -14.51 10.85 2.73
N GLY A 114 -15.58 10.06 2.80
CA GLY A 114 -16.42 9.74 1.65
C GLY A 114 -15.93 8.55 0.80
N GLN A 115 -16.59 8.39 -0.35
CA GLN A 115 -16.40 7.28 -1.28
C GLN A 115 -15.41 7.63 -2.40
N CYS A 116 -14.89 6.60 -3.04
CA CYS A 116 -14.12 6.74 -4.27
C CYS A 116 -15.07 6.89 -5.47
N TYR A 117 -14.82 7.92 -6.29
CA TYR A 117 -15.49 8.17 -7.56
C TYR A 117 -14.48 8.16 -8.71
#